data_AF-A0A370I4U4-F1
#
_entry.id   AF-A0A370I4U4-F1
#
_cell.length_a   1.000
_cell.length_b   1.000
_cell.length_c   1.000
_cell.angle_alpha   90.00
_cell.angle_beta   90.00
_cell.angle_gamma   90.00
#
_symmetry.space_group_name_H-M   'P 1'
#
loop_
_entity.id
_entity.type
_entity.pdbx_description
1 polymer ?
#
loop_
_entity_poly.entity_id
_entity_poly.type
_entity_poly.pdbx_seq_one_letter_code
_entity_poly.pdbx_strand_id
1 'polypeptide(L)'
;MSNIATRVTGTYSGDSRAFVYADVSGQPGRASVTLDMSKFTAAQLAAGSLPSGIVLGKIDATGLYGPYDPAATDGRKVPAGFLWNAFTPTGTQEAAPLWFGPGAIKESKLPTGSGLDAGAKTALGAWFKFF
;
A
#
# COMPACT_ATOMS: atom_id res chain seq x y z
N MET A 1 -15.04 46.09 14.00
CA MET A 1 -13.97 45.38 13.28
C MET A 1 -14.37 43.92 13.20
N SER A 2 -14.83 43.45 12.04
CA SER A 2 -15.30 42.07 11.87
C SER A 2 -14.11 41.11 11.92
N ASN A 3 -14.12 40.21 12.91
CA ASN A 3 -13.09 39.20 13.11
C ASN A 3 -13.26 38.09 12.06
N ILE A 4 -12.32 37.98 11.12
CA ILE A 4 -12.29 36.89 10.14
C ILE A 4 -11.55 35.72 10.79
N ALA A 5 -12.28 34.88 11.53
CA ALA A 5 -11.70 33.67 12.09
C ALA A 5 -11.57 32.62 10.97
N THR A 6 -10.35 32.20 10.67
CA THR A 6 -10.09 31.13 9.70
C THR A 6 -10.65 29.81 10.24
N ARG A 7 -11.80 29.39 9.72
CA ARG A 7 -12.41 28.11 10.09
C ARG A 7 -11.70 26.98 9.35
N VAL A 8 -10.74 26.34 10.02
CA VAL A 8 -10.08 25.13 9.50
C VAL A 8 -11.11 24.00 9.53
N THR A 9 -11.57 23.61 8.35
CA THR A 9 -12.61 22.59 8.20
C THR A 9 -11.94 21.22 8.07
N GLY A 10 -11.13 20.81 9.06
CA GLY A 10 -10.46 19.51 9.09
C GLY A 10 -9.27 19.33 8.14
N THR A 11 -8.49 18.27 8.38
CA THR A 11 -7.35 17.85 7.54
C THR A 11 -7.84 16.84 6.52
N TYR A 12 -7.82 17.18 5.23
CA TYR A 12 -8.18 16.25 4.16
C TYR A 12 -6.91 15.64 3.57
N SER A 13 -6.86 14.32 3.53
CA SER A 13 -5.80 13.58 2.85
C SER A 13 -6.43 12.85 1.67
N GLY A 14 -6.02 13.18 0.45
CA GLY A 14 -6.47 12.49 -0.77
C GLY A 14 -5.55 11.33 -1.11
N ASP A 15 -6.10 10.26 -1.71
CA ASP A 15 -5.30 9.17 -2.27
C ASP A 15 -4.41 9.71 -3.40
N SER A 16 -3.11 9.43 -3.34
CA SER A 16 -2.14 9.88 -4.36
C SER A 16 -1.54 8.68 -5.08
N ARG A 17 -2.08 8.38 -6.27
CA ARG A 17 -1.57 7.31 -7.14
C ARG A 17 -0.41 7.74 -8.03
N ALA A 18 0.30 8.80 -7.65
CA ALA A 18 1.43 9.33 -8.39
C ALA A 18 2.62 8.34 -8.50
N PHE A 19 2.59 7.26 -7.72
CA PHE A 19 3.55 6.15 -7.83
C PHE A 19 3.32 5.26 -9.06
N VAL A 20 2.14 5.28 -9.67
CA VAL A 20 1.84 4.52 -10.89
C VAL A 20 2.36 5.32 -12.09
N TYR A 21 3.52 4.92 -12.63
CA TYR A 21 4.11 5.59 -13.80
C TYR A 21 3.46 5.12 -15.11
N ALA A 22 3.18 3.82 -15.22
CA ALA A 22 2.40 3.26 -16.31
C ALA A 22 1.71 1.99 -15.83
N ASP A 23 0.38 1.92 -15.98
CA ASP A 23 -0.34 0.66 -15.88
C ASP A 23 -0.38 0.01 -17.26
N VAL A 24 0.55 -0.92 -17.51
CA VAL A 24 0.62 -1.65 -18.78
C VAL A 24 -0.44 -2.75 -18.83
N SER A 25 -1.00 -3.11 -17.67
CA SER A 25 -1.90 -4.24 -17.54
C SER A 25 -3.30 -3.98 -18.12
N GLY A 26 -3.83 -2.76 -18.09
CA GLY A 26 -5.12 -2.47 -18.70
C GLY A 26 -6.30 -3.27 -18.11
N GLN A 27 -6.22 -3.65 -16.81
CA GLN A 27 -7.26 -4.19 -15.91
C GLN A 27 -7.10 -5.61 -15.28
N PRO A 28 -6.39 -6.62 -15.81
CA PRO A 28 -6.37 -7.96 -15.23
C PRO A 28 -5.43 -8.14 -14.02
N GLY A 29 -4.65 -7.12 -13.64
CA GLY A 29 -3.69 -7.22 -12.54
C GLY A 29 -4.24 -6.97 -11.12
N ARG A 30 -5.56 -6.93 -10.90
CA ARG A 30 -6.15 -6.52 -9.61
C ARG A 30 -6.89 -7.66 -8.93
N ALA A 31 -6.53 -7.96 -7.68
CA ALA A 31 -7.16 -9.01 -6.89
C ALA A 31 -7.73 -8.37 -5.63
N SER A 32 -8.93 -8.78 -5.26
CA SER A 32 -9.46 -8.50 -3.94
C SER A 32 -8.77 -9.43 -2.94
N VAL A 33 -8.06 -8.86 -1.97
CA VAL A 33 -7.40 -9.58 -0.89
C VAL A 33 -7.91 -9.11 0.45
N THR A 34 -7.83 -9.96 1.46
CA THR A 34 -8.15 -9.59 2.84
C THR A 34 -6.88 -9.21 3.58
N LEU A 35 -6.86 -8.01 4.13
CA LEU A 35 -5.77 -7.47 4.93
C LEU A 35 -5.96 -7.82 6.42
N ASP A 36 -4.86 -8.13 7.10
CA ASP A 36 -4.81 -8.23 8.55
C ASP A 36 -4.35 -6.89 9.13
N MET A 37 -5.29 -6.10 9.63
CA MET A 37 -5.03 -4.77 10.18
C MET A 37 -4.17 -4.82 11.45
N SER A 38 -4.13 -5.95 12.16
CA SER A 38 -3.35 -6.13 13.39
C SER A 38 -1.84 -6.13 13.14
N LYS A 39 -1.42 -6.31 11.88
CA LYS A 39 -0.01 -6.34 11.47
C LYS A 39 0.48 -5.00 10.93
N PHE A 40 -0.40 -4.03 10.74
CA PHE A 40 -0.01 -2.69 10.31
C PHE A 40 0.44 -1.84 11.50
N THR A 41 1.51 -1.09 11.27
CA THR A 41 2.12 -0.20 12.26
C THR A 41 1.77 1.26 11.96
N ALA A 42 1.98 2.15 12.93
CA ALA A 42 1.79 3.58 12.76
C ALA A 42 2.64 4.18 11.61
N ALA A 43 3.71 3.51 11.19
CA ALA A 43 4.51 3.93 10.04
C ALA A 43 3.77 3.77 8.71
N GLN A 44 2.85 2.79 8.61
CA GLN A 44 2.04 2.55 7.42
C GLN A 44 0.69 3.28 7.49
N LEU A 45 0.20 3.62 8.67
CA LEU A 45 -1.03 4.41 8.85
C LEU A 45 -0.68 5.91 8.90
N ALA A 46 -0.57 6.53 7.73
CA ALA A 46 -0.46 7.98 7.66
C ALA A 46 -1.80 8.62 8.05
N ALA A 47 -1.83 9.35 9.17
CA ALA A 47 -3.03 10.03 9.69
C ALA A 47 -4.24 9.10 9.90
N GLY A 48 -4.00 7.83 10.27
CA GLY A 48 -5.06 6.84 10.54
C GLY A 48 -5.67 6.20 9.29
N SER A 49 -5.17 6.51 8.09
CA SER A 49 -5.54 5.83 6.85
C SER A 49 -4.34 5.13 6.23
N LEU A 50 -4.59 4.04 5.53
CA LEU A 50 -3.56 3.36 4.76
C LEU A 50 -3.42 4.03 3.39
N PRO A 51 -2.26 4.62 3.03
CA PRO A 51 -2.03 5.16 1.70
C PRO A 51 -1.90 4.04 0.66
N SER A 52 -2.26 4.32 -0.59
CA SER A 52 -1.92 3.44 -1.71
C SER A 52 -0.41 3.37 -1.94
N GLY A 53 0.07 2.28 -2.53
CA GLY A 53 1.48 2.04 -2.82
C GLY A 53 2.26 1.34 -1.70
N ILE A 54 1.61 0.87 -0.64
CA ILE A 54 2.25 -0.02 0.33
C ILE A 54 2.46 -1.41 -0.29
N VAL A 55 3.67 -1.95 -0.12
CA VAL A 55 4.01 -3.32 -0.50
C VAL A 55 3.37 -4.27 0.51
N LEU A 56 2.60 -5.22 0.01
CA LEU A 56 1.91 -6.23 0.80
C LEU A 56 2.59 -7.58 0.63
N GLY A 57 2.67 -8.34 1.73
CA GLY A 57 3.12 -9.73 1.76
C GLY A 57 2.01 -10.64 2.27
N LYS A 58 1.93 -11.86 1.73
CA LYS A 58 0.97 -12.87 2.17
C LYS A 58 1.46 -13.53 3.46
N ILE A 59 0.56 -13.73 4.41
CA ILE A 59 0.80 -14.51 5.63
C ILE A 59 0.48 -15.97 5.31
N ASP A 60 1.46 -16.86 5.41
CA ASP A 60 1.29 -18.27 5.02
C ASP A 60 0.30 -19.00 5.93
N ALA A 61 0.29 -18.67 7.22
CA ALA A 61 -0.53 -19.34 8.22
C ALA A 61 -2.05 -19.04 8.07
N THR A 62 -2.41 -17.83 7.68
CA THR A 62 -3.81 -17.37 7.65
C THR A 62 -4.32 -17.09 6.23
N GLY A 63 -3.42 -16.97 5.25
CA GLY A 63 -3.75 -16.53 3.90
C GLY A 63 -4.12 -15.04 3.79
N LEU A 64 -4.09 -14.30 4.90
CA LEU A 64 -4.32 -12.86 4.95
C LEU A 64 -3.07 -12.10 4.49
N TYR A 65 -3.24 -10.82 4.18
CA TYR A 65 -2.15 -9.97 3.69
C TYR A 65 -1.80 -8.90 4.72
N GLY A 66 -0.51 -8.70 4.94
CA GLY A 66 0.00 -7.65 5.80
C GLY A 66 1.04 -6.81 5.08
N PRO A 67 1.58 -5.76 5.72
CA PRO A 67 2.71 -5.05 5.16
C PRO A 67 3.89 -6.01 5.01
N TYR A 68 4.60 -5.87 3.90
CA TYR A 68 5.82 -6.62 3.65
C TYR A 68 6.87 -6.31 4.73
N ASP A 69 7.49 -7.36 5.25
CA ASP A 69 8.54 -7.29 6.26
C ASP A 69 9.57 -8.38 5.96
N PRO A 70 10.81 -8.02 5.57
CA PRO A 70 11.85 -8.99 5.23
C PRO A 70 12.32 -9.80 6.45
N ALA A 71 12.11 -9.30 7.68
CA ALA A 71 12.47 -9.99 8.91
C ALA A 71 11.33 -10.89 9.43
N ALA A 72 10.13 -10.83 8.85
CA ALA A 72 9.00 -11.63 9.30
C ALA A 72 9.16 -13.11 8.93
N THR A 73 8.96 -13.97 9.92
CA THR A 73 8.92 -15.43 9.75
C THR A 73 7.54 -15.94 9.28
N ASP A 74 6.53 -15.07 9.30
CA ASP A 74 5.12 -15.40 8.99
C ASP A 74 4.79 -15.52 7.49
N GLY A 75 5.78 -15.52 6.59
CA GLY A 75 5.58 -15.53 5.12
C GLY A 75 5.55 -14.15 4.46
N ARG A 76 5.36 -13.07 5.25
CA ARG A 76 5.33 -11.66 4.79
C ARG A 76 6.65 -11.16 4.18
N LYS A 77 7.71 -11.97 4.24
CA LYS A 77 8.99 -11.79 3.54
C LYS A 77 8.89 -11.95 2.02
N VAL A 78 7.78 -12.45 1.50
CA VAL A 78 7.53 -12.54 0.06
C VAL A 78 6.54 -11.44 -0.33
N PRO A 79 6.96 -10.44 -1.12
CA PRO A 79 6.06 -9.40 -1.57
C PRO A 79 5.10 -9.97 -2.61
N ALA A 80 3.81 -9.71 -2.43
CA ALA A 80 2.76 -10.16 -3.33
C ALA A 80 2.29 -9.06 -4.30
N GLY A 81 2.48 -7.78 -3.96
CA GLY A 81 2.10 -6.65 -4.80
C GLY A 81 1.92 -5.35 -4.02
N PHE A 82 1.30 -4.37 -4.67
CA PHE A 82 1.06 -3.05 -4.09
C PHE A 82 -0.42 -2.86 -3.74
N LEU A 83 -0.69 -2.17 -2.64
CA LEU A 83 -2.03 -1.71 -2.34
C LEU A 83 -2.48 -0.64 -3.35
N TRP A 84 -3.63 -0.86 -4.00
CA TRP A 84 -4.09 0.01 -5.09
C TRP A 84 -4.88 1.24 -4.61
N ASN A 85 -5.77 1.07 -3.63
CA ASN A 85 -6.58 2.15 -3.09
C ASN A 85 -6.11 2.49 -1.68
N ALA A 86 -6.04 3.78 -1.35
CA ALA A 86 -6.04 4.17 0.04
C ALA A 86 -7.38 3.79 0.68
N PHE A 87 -7.34 3.29 1.91
CA PHE A 87 -8.54 2.98 2.69
C PHE A 87 -8.31 3.31 4.16
N THR A 88 -9.38 3.69 4.85
CA THR A 88 -9.36 3.88 6.30
C THR A 88 -9.89 2.60 6.95
N PRO A 89 -9.08 1.88 7.74
CA PRO A 89 -9.52 0.65 8.36
C PRO A 89 -10.62 0.91 9.40
N THR A 90 -11.65 0.08 9.39
CA THR A 90 -12.78 0.13 10.34
C THR A 90 -12.87 -1.12 11.21
N GLY A 91 -12.23 -2.22 10.80
CA GLY A 91 -12.15 -3.48 11.52
C GLY A 91 -10.75 -4.10 11.55
N THR A 92 -10.66 -5.31 12.08
CA THR A 92 -9.42 -6.09 12.18
C THR A 92 -9.05 -6.81 10.88
N GLN A 93 -10.04 -7.07 10.02
CA GLN A 93 -9.86 -7.65 8.69
C GLN A 93 -10.61 -6.80 7.68
N GLU A 94 -9.93 -6.39 6.62
CA GLU A 94 -10.49 -5.48 5.62
C GLU A 94 -10.21 -5.98 4.21
N ALA A 95 -11.21 -5.90 3.33
CA ALA A 95 -11.03 -6.25 1.93
C ALA A 95 -10.39 -5.07 1.17
N ALA A 96 -9.29 -5.31 0.48
CA ALA A 96 -8.57 -4.29 -0.26
C ALA A 96 -8.13 -4.79 -1.64
N PRO A 97 -8.05 -3.89 -2.64
CA PRO A 97 -7.53 -4.24 -3.96
C PRO A 97 -5.99 -4.28 -3.92
N LEU A 98 -5.43 -5.46 -4.16
CA LEU A 98 -4.01 -5.69 -4.44
C LEU A 98 -3.75 -5.56 -5.94
N TRP A 99 -2.71 -4.81 -6.29
CA TRP A 99 -2.16 -4.78 -7.63
C TRP A 99 -0.98 -5.76 -7.75
N PHE A 100 -1.18 -6.80 -8.55
CA PHE A 100 -0.22 -7.89 -8.81
C PHE A 100 0.08 -8.03 -10.33
N GLY A 101 -0.08 -6.94 -11.09
CA GLY A 101 0.08 -6.95 -12.55
C GLY A 101 1.36 -6.28 -13.04
N PRO A 102 1.69 -6.38 -14.33
CA PRO A 102 2.82 -5.67 -14.88
C PRO A 102 2.57 -4.16 -14.94
N GLY A 103 3.56 -3.39 -14.51
CA GLY A 103 3.45 -1.94 -14.44
C GLY A 103 4.78 -1.27 -14.18
N ALA A 104 4.82 0.05 -14.37
CA ALA A 104 5.96 0.86 -13.99
C ALA A 104 5.67 1.63 -12.70
N ILE A 105 6.57 1.55 -11.73
CA ILE A 105 6.47 2.20 -10.42
C ILE A 105 7.50 3.32 -10.33
N LYS A 106 7.05 4.50 -9.92
CA LYS A 106 7.90 5.64 -9.61
C LYS A 106 8.22 5.65 -8.12
N GLU A 107 9.45 5.28 -7.77
CA GLU A 107 9.84 5.06 -6.38
C GLU A 107 9.76 6.32 -5.53
N SER A 108 10.15 7.46 -6.12
CA SER A 108 10.12 8.78 -5.48
C SER A 108 8.72 9.28 -5.10
N LYS A 109 7.66 8.60 -5.53
CA LYS A 109 6.27 8.95 -5.26
C LYS A 109 5.55 7.93 -4.37
N LEU A 110 6.25 6.92 -3.89
CA LEU A 110 5.71 5.99 -2.90
C LEU A 110 5.60 6.66 -1.52
N PRO A 111 4.64 6.22 -0.69
CA PRO A 111 4.52 6.74 0.67
C PRO A 111 5.76 6.35 1.51
N THR A 112 6.09 7.21 2.47
CA THR A 112 7.09 6.91 3.50
C THR A 112 6.64 5.66 4.26
N GLY A 113 7.49 4.64 4.33
CA GLY A 113 7.10 3.35 4.93
C GLY A 113 6.35 2.40 4.00
N SER A 114 6.40 2.60 2.68
CA SER A 114 5.85 1.68 1.68
C SER A 114 6.37 0.25 1.78
N GLY A 115 7.50 0.01 2.43
CA GLY A 115 8.10 -1.33 2.54
C GLY A 115 8.85 -1.75 1.27
N LEU A 116 9.09 -0.85 0.32
CA LEU A 116 9.91 -1.14 -0.86
C LEU A 116 11.40 -1.15 -0.50
N ASP A 117 11.97 -2.33 -0.28
CA ASP A 117 13.41 -2.57 -0.09
C ASP A 117 14.04 -3.25 -1.32
N ALA A 118 15.35 -3.49 -1.28
CA ALA A 118 16.08 -4.14 -2.38
C ALA A 118 15.57 -5.58 -2.66
N GLY A 119 15.13 -6.29 -1.61
CA GLY A 119 14.52 -7.62 -1.74
C GLY A 119 13.18 -7.55 -2.46
N ALA A 120 12.33 -6.59 -2.08
CA ALA A 120 11.02 -6.40 -2.68
C ALA A 120 11.12 -6.00 -4.15
N LYS A 121 12.05 -5.11 -4.50
CA LYS A 121 12.32 -4.75 -5.90
C LYS A 121 12.74 -5.94 -6.75
N THR A 122 13.54 -6.85 -6.20
CA THR A 122 14.01 -8.02 -6.92
C THR A 122 12.86 -9.00 -7.17
N ALA A 123 12.07 -9.28 -6.14
CA ALA A 123 10.93 -10.21 -6.24
C ALA A 123 9.80 -9.64 -7.12
N LEU A 124 9.49 -8.36 -6.99
CA LEU A 124 8.48 -7.68 -7.81
C LEU A 124 9.00 -7.33 -9.20
N GLY A 125 10.31 -7.36 -9.43
CA GLY A 125 10.94 -7.01 -10.71
C GLY A 125 10.54 -7.89 -11.90
N ALA A 126 10.02 -9.09 -11.63
CA ALA A 126 9.45 -9.97 -12.64
C ALA A 126 8.14 -9.41 -13.25
N TRP A 127 7.43 -8.55 -12.51
CA TRP A 127 6.16 -7.97 -12.92
C TRP A 127 6.28 -6.45 -13.09
N PHE A 128 6.92 -5.76 -12.14
CA PHE A 128 7.01 -4.31 -12.09
C PHE A 128 8.39 -3.80 -12.51
N LYS A 129 8.41 -2.70 -13.25
CA LYS A 129 9.63 -1.94 -13.57
C LYS A 129 9.72 -0.71 -12.67
N PHE A 130 10.86 -0.53 -12.01
CA PHE A 130 11.08 0.56 -11.06
C PHE A 130 11.88 1.71 -11.69
N PHE A 131 11.49 2.96 -11.39
CA PHE A 131 12.06 4.21 -11.89
C PHE A 131 12.22 5.27 -10.79
#